data_AF-A0A2M7Z8E1-F1
#
_entry.id   AF-A0A2M7Z8E1-F1
#
_cell.length_a   1.000
_cell.length_b   1.000
_cell.length_c   1.000
_cell.angle_alpha   90.00
_cell.angle_beta   90.00
_cell.angle_gamma   90.00
#
_symmetry.space_group_name_H-M   'P 1'
#
loop_
_entity.id
_entity.type
_entity.pdbx_description
1 polymer ?
#
loop_
_entity_poly.entity_id
_entity_poly.type
_entity_poly.pdbx_seq_one_letter_code
_entity_poly.pdbx_strand_id
1 'polypeptide(L)'
;MLNDLNNNRKNTGTKLMFGVLVFFGMSTLILGVLQITRRINIGGTELADNSQDLLSSFDNLEPNIEELKLTDTDGDGLSDFDELYIYSTSPYLADSDSDGFSDKQEIDGGYDPNCPKGQNCRSQGTGENLEGSATATSSSQQTTDSLQPTASSYTPEQIAEIRQALLAAGGISKEQLDAIPDEELIKTLEETLKEQQQ
;
A
#
# COMPACT_ATOMS: atom_id res chain seq x y z
N MET A 1 -46.77 57.72 -74.02
CA MET A 1 -45.46 57.58 -73.36
C MET A 1 -45.61 57.40 -71.83
N LEU A 2 -46.52 56.53 -71.35
CA LEU A 2 -46.77 56.37 -69.90
C LEU A 2 -47.27 54.95 -69.53
N ASN A 3 -46.64 53.88 -70.03
CA ASN A 3 -47.02 52.51 -69.61
C ASN A 3 -45.89 51.61 -69.09
N ASP A 4 -44.64 52.11 -68.99
CA ASP A 4 -43.50 51.25 -68.58
C ASP A 4 -43.11 51.34 -67.09
N LEU A 5 -43.78 52.14 -66.26
CA LEU A 5 -43.39 52.31 -64.85
C LEU A 5 -44.21 51.51 -63.83
N ASN A 6 -45.28 50.81 -64.24
CA ASN A 6 -46.20 50.19 -63.27
C ASN A 6 -45.91 48.70 -62.96
N ASN A 7 -45.12 47.99 -63.78
CA ASN A 7 -44.83 46.57 -63.53
C ASN A 7 -43.71 46.32 -62.51
N ASN A 8 -42.87 47.32 -62.21
CA ASN A 8 -41.82 47.17 -61.19
C ASN A 8 -42.36 47.26 -59.76
N ARG A 9 -43.44 48.01 -59.48
CA ARG A 9 -43.94 48.18 -58.11
C ARG A 9 -44.54 46.90 -57.51
N LYS A 10 -45.28 46.11 -58.31
CA LYS A 10 -45.93 44.86 -57.84
C LYS A 10 -44.93 43.76 -57.49
N ASN A 11 -43.86 43.62 -58.27
CA ASN A 11 -42.81 42.64 -57.98
C ASN A 11 -41.81 43.13 -56.92
N THR A 12 -41.71 44.44 -56.67
CA THR A 12 -40.76 44.96 -55.67
C THR A 12 -41.21 44.62 -54.25
N GLY A 13 -42.50 44.75 -53.92
CA GLY A 13 -43.01 44.39 -52.57
C GLY A 13 -42.83 42.91 -52.25
N THR A 14 -43.15 42.02 -53.19
CA THR A 14 -42.95 40.57 -53.03
C THR A 14 -41.45 40.21 -52.99
N LYS A 15 -40.61 40.79 -53.85
CA LYS A 15 -39.15 40.59 -53.81
C LYS A 15 -38.51 41.10 -52.51
N LEU A 16 -39.03 42.20 -51.96
CA LEU A 16 -38.56 42.76 -50.69
C LEU A 16 -38.98 41.87 -49.52
N MET A 17 -40.22 41.35 -49.52
CA MET A 17 -40.67 40.34 -48.55
C MET A 17 -39.84 39.04 -48.62
N PHE A 18 -39.56 38.52 -49.82
CA PHE A 18 -38.68 37.36 -49.99
C PHE A 18 -37.25 37.65 -49.54
N GLY A 19 -36.71 38.84 -49.82
CA GLY A 19 -35.39 39.26 -49.37
C GLY A 19 -35.28 39.35 -47.84
N VAL A 20 -36.31 39.89 -47.18
CA VAL A 20 -36.38 39.96 -45.71
C VAL A 20 -36.45 38.55 -45.10
N LEU A 21 -37.25 37.65 -45.68
CA LEU A 21 -37.39 36.27 -45.20
C LEU A 21 -36.08 35.48 -45.34
N VAL A 22 -35.37 35.64 -46.47
CA VAL A 22 -34.04 35.04 -46.68
C VAL A 22 -33.00 35.63 -45.73
N PHE A 23 -33.04 36.94 -45.46
CA PHE A 23 -32.12 37.58 -44.53
C PHE A 23 -32.31 37.12 -43.08
N PHE A 24 -33.56 37.04 -42.60
CA PHE A 24 -33.85 36.48 -41.28
C PHE A 24 -33.51 34.99 -41.21
N GLY A 25 -33.81 34.21 -42.25
CA GLY A 25 -33.43 32.80 -42.34
C GLY A 25 -31.91 32.59 -42.24
N MET A 26 -31.12 33.33 -43.04
CA MET A 26 -29.66 33.27 -42.94
C MET A 26 -29.15 33.73 -41.58
N SER A 27 -29.73 34.81 -41.02
CA SER A 27 -29.31 35.32 -39.71
C SER A 27 -29.55 34.28 -38.61
N THR A 28 -30.68 33.58 -38.62
CA THR A 28 -30.95 32.49 -37.67
C THR A 28 -30.04 31.28 -37.88
N LEU A 29 -29.71 30.94 -39.13
CA LEU A 29 -28.78 29.86 -39.44
C LEU A 29 -27.36 30.17 -38.97
N ILE A 30 -26.87 31.40 -39.23
CA ILE A 30 -25.54 31.87 -38.82
C ILE A 30 -25.44 31.92 -37.30
N LEU A 31 -26.43 32.49 -36.62
CA LEU A 31 -26.46 32.53 -35.16
C LEU A 31 -26.57 31.12 -34.56
N GLY A 32 -27.35 30.22 -35.16
CA GLY A 32 -27.45 28.82 -34.76
C GLY A 32 -26.14 28.06 -34.91
N VAL A 33 -25.45 28.20 -36.05
CA VAL A 33 -24.12 27.61 -36.28
C VAL A 33 -23.11 28.19 -35.30
N LEU A 34 -23.12 29.50 -35.02
CA LEU A 34 -22.21 30.12 -34.04
C LEU A 34 -22.48 29.67 -32.60
N GLN A 35 -23.73 29.45 -32.21
CA GLN A 35 -24.06 28.89 -30.90
C GLN A 35 -23.61 27.43 -30.77
N ILE A 36 -23.76 26.65 -31.85
CA ILE A 36 -23.34 25.25 -31.90
C ILE A 36 -21.81 25.15 -31.92
N THR A 37 -21.10 25.95 -32.71
CA THR A 37 -19.62 25.91 -32.73
C THR A 37 -19.00 26.38 -31.41
N ARG A 38 -19.62 27.32 -30.68
CA ARG A 38 -19.19 27.68 -29.31
C ARG A 38 -19.42 26.57 -28.28
N ARG A 39 -20.40 25.68 -28.50
CA ARG A 39 -20.68 24.52 -27.64
C ARG A 39 -19.90 23.27 -28.06
N ILE A 40 -19.53 23.16 -29.34
CA ILE A 40 -18.78 22.02 -29.93
C ILE A 40 -17.26 22.28 -29.94
N ASN A 41 -16.80 23.49 -29.61
CA ASN A 41 -15.40 23.71 -29.21
C ASN A 41 -15.15 23.16 -27.79
N ILE A 42 -15.49 21.89 -27.57
CA ILE A 42 -14.86 21.03 -26.58
C ILE A 42 -13.44 20.86 -27.11
N GLY A 43 -12.51 21.61 -26.53
CA GLY A 43 -11.11 21.64 -26.90
C GLY A 43 -10.50 20.24 -26.94
N GLY A 44 -10.48 19.66 -28.13
CA GLY A 44 -9.60 18.56 -28.47
C GLY A 44 -8.26 19.15 -28.90
N THR A 45 -7.21 18.75 -28.18
CA THR A 45 -5.79 19.06 -28.32
C THR A 45 -5.27 20.33 -27.63
N GLU A 46 -5.40 20.39 -26.31
CA GLU A 46 -4.19 20.35 -25.50
C GLU A 46 -4.05 18.95 -24.90
N LEU A 47 -3.44 18.04 -25.67
CA LEU A 47 -2.62 17.00 -25.08
C LEU A 47 -1.22 17.61 -24.86
N ALA A 48 -1.19 18.80 -24.26
CA ALA A 48 -0.02 19.19 -23.49
C ALA A 48 -0.01 18.21 -22.33
N ASP A 49 0.91 17.28 -22.46
CA ASP A 49 1.41 16.32 -21.50
C ASP A 49 1.33 16.81 -20.04
N ASN A 50 0.14 16.68 -19.45
CA ASN A 50 -0.06 16.74 -18.01
C ASN A 50 -0.06 15.32 -17.43
N SER A 51 0.76 14.41 -17.99
CA SER A 51 1.14 13.20 -17.26
C SER A 51 1.89 13.56 -15.96
N GLN A 52 2.37 14.79 -15.83
CA GLN A 52 2.92 15.33 -14.59
C GLN A 52 1.88 15.63 -13.50
N ASP A 53 0.59 15.76 -13.80
CA ASP A 53 -0.45 15.98 -12.77
C ASP A 53 -1.04 14.68 -12.22
N LEU A 54 -0.83 13.57 -12.92
CA LEU A 54 -1.06 12.24 -12.35
C LEU A 54 0.20 11.67 -11.70
N LEU A 55 1.40 12.19 -12.02
CA LEU A 55 2.65 11.79 -11.37
C LEU A 55 2.93 12.59 -10.09
N SER A 56 2.49 13.86 -10.01
CA SER A 56 2.63 14.70 -8.81
C SER A 56 1.74 14.27 -7.64
N SER A 57 0.67 13.50 -7.92
CA SER A 57 -0.17 12.91 -6.88
C SER A 57 0.35 11.58 -6.34
N PHE A 58 1.38 10.97 -6.94
CA PHE A 58 2.07 9.80 -6.38
C PHE A 58 3.39 10.16 -5.67
N ASP A 59 3.97 11.32 -5.98
CA ASP A 59 5.17 11.82 -5.29
C ASP A 59 4.91 12.27 -3.84
N ASN A 60 3.65 12.31 -3.39
CA ASN A 60 3.28 12.59 -2.00
C ASN A 60 2.28 11.56 -1.42
N LEU A 61 2.43 10.28 -1.79
CA LEU A 61 1.95 9.16 -0.94
C LEU A 61 3.00 8.77 0.09
N GLU A 62 3.85 9.69 0.55
CA GLU A 62 4.45 9.46 1.86
C GLU A 62 3.27 9.49 2.85
N PRO A 63 2.84 8.34 3.40
CA PRO A 63 1.89 8.38 4.50
C PRO A 63 2.47 9.34 5.52
N ASN A 64 1.62 10.16 6.12
CA ASN A 64 2.05 11.04 7.19
C ASN A 64 2.48 10.14 8.36
N ILE A 65 3.76 9.73 8.37
CA ILE A 65 4.32 8.79 9.32
C ILE A 65 4.10 9.29 10.75
N GLU A 66 4.10 10.60 10.95
CA GLU A 66 3.83 11.22 12.25
C GLU A 66 2.38 11.06 12.69
N GLU A 67 1.43 11.00 11.76
CA GLU A 67 0.02 10.69 12.06
C GLU A 67 -0.17 9.22 12.40
N LEU A 68 0.49 8.31 11.67
CA LEU A 68 0.43 6.87 11.96
C LEU A 68 1.00 6.53 13.34
N LYS A 69 2.02 7.24 13.82
CA LYS A 69 2.57 7.07 15.18
C LYS A 69 1.63 7.52 16.30
N LEU A 70 0.64 8.36 15.97
CA LEU A 70 -0.30 8.94 16.92
C LEU A 70 -1.72 8.33 16.81
N THR A 71 -1.94 7.52 15.77
CA THR A 71 -3.22 6.90 15.47
C THR A 71 -3.16 5.44 15.87
N ASP A 72 -4.24 4.96 16.47
CA ASP A 72 -4.50 3.58 16.86
C ASP A 72 -5.91 3.30 16.34
N THR A 73 -6.00 2.78 15.12
CA THR A 73 -7.23 2.76 14.32
C THR A 73 -8.24 1.72 14.82
N ASP A 74 -7.79 0.60 15.37
CA ASP A 74 -8.66 -0.43 15.93
C ASP A 74 -8.79 -0.40 17.47
N GLY A 75 -7.95 0.38 18.14
CA GLY A 75 -8.03 0.67 19.57
C GLY A 75 -7.47 -0.45 20.46
N ASP A 76 -6.57 -1.28 19.95
CA ASP A 76 -5.94 -2.36 20.71
C ASP A 76 -4.77 -1.87 21.59
N GLY A 77 -4.30 -0.65 21.35
CA GLY A 77 -3.20 -0.01 22.06
C GLY A 77 -1.83 -0.09 21.38
N LEU A 78 -1.76 -0.51 20.12
CA LEU A 78 -0.64 -0.30 19.20
C LEU A 78 -0.93 0.91 18.30
N SER A 79 0.13 1.60 17.86
CA SER A 79 -0.06 2.63 16.84
C SER A 79 -0.09 1.97 15.45
N ASP A 80 -0.83 2.55 14.51
CA ASP A 80 -0.88 2.09 13.11
C ASP A 80 0.54 1.98 12.52
N PHE A 81 1.46 2.85 12.98
CA PHE A 81 2.87 2.78 12.60
C PHE A 81 3.54 1.50 13.13
N ASP A 82 3.36 1.16 14.40
CA ASP A 82 3.97 -0.04 14.99
C ASP A 82 3.44 -1.30 14.33
N GLU A 83 2.14 -1.35 14.07
CA GLU A 83 1.51 -2.47 13.38
C GLU A 83 2.05 -2.68 11.97
N LEU A 84 2.09 -1.62 11.15
CA LEU A 84 2.54 -1.73 9.76
C LEU A 84 4.05 -1.95 9.62
N TYR A 85 4.86 -1.33 10.48
CA TYR A 85 6.31 -1.23 10.27
C TYR A 85 7.15 -2.04 11.26
N ILE A 86 6.60 -2.47 12.40
CA ILE A 86 7.31 -3.23 13.42
C ILE A 86 6.78 -4.66 13.51
N TYR A 87 5.47 -4.82 13.67
CA TYR A 87 4.85 -6.12 13.97
C TYR A 87 4.23 -6.81 12.76
N SER A 88 4.07 -6.08 11.65
CA SER A 88 3.41 -6.56 10.43
C SER A 88 2.00 -7.08 10.68
N THR A 89 1.28 -6.46 11.62
CA THR A 89 -0.13 -6.70 11.95
C THR A 89 -1.04 -5.74 11.18
N SER A 90 -2.36 -5.87 11.34
CA SER A 90 -3.35 -5.09 10.61
C SER A 90 -3.92 -3.94 11.46
N PRO A 91 -3.72 -2.65 11.07
CA PRO A 91 -4.26 -1.47 11.79
C PRO A 91 -5.77 -1.36 11.93
N TYR A 92 -6.50 -2.34 11.43
CA TYR A 92 -7.96 -2.36 11.39
C TYR A 92 -8.54 -3.54 12.15
N LEU A 93 -7.68 -4.38 12.73
CA LEU A 93 -8.05 -5.63 13.39
C LEU A 93 -7.23 -5.76 14.66
N ALA A 94 -7.89 -5.53 15.80
CA ALA A 94 -7.23 -5.65 17.09
C ALA A 94 -6.62 -7.04 17.34
N ASP A 95 -7.03 -8.06 16.58
CA ASP A 95 -6.57 -9.45 16.60
C ASP A 95 -6.30 -9.86 15.14
N SER A 96 -5.04 -9.76 14.71
CA SER A 96 -4.64 -9.92 13.31
C SER A 96 -4.72 -11.36 12.82
N ASP A 97 -4.52 -12.33 13.71
CA ASP A 97 -4.54 -13.76 13.39
C ASP A 97 -5.88 -14.45 13.71
N SER A 98 -6.79 -13.72 14.35
CA SER A 98 -8.16 -14.08 14.70
C SER A 98 -8.29 -15.26 15.69
N ASP A 99 -7.38 -15.36 16.65
CA ASP A 99 -7.38 -16.41 17.67
C ASP A 99 -8.09 -16.03 18.99
N GLY A 100 -8.48 -14.77 19.12
CA GLY A 100 -9.18 -14.18 20.26
C GLY A 100 -8.31 -13.42 21.25
N PHE A 101 -7.01 -13.24 20.99
CA PHE A 101 -6.12 -12.34 21.72
C PHE A 101 -5.79 -11.12 20.86
N SER A 102 -5.66 -9.95 21.48
CA SER A 102 -5.30 -8.77 20.70
C SER A 102 -3.80 -8.74 20.40
N ASP A 103 -3.40 -8.12 19.29
CA ASP A 103 -1.99 -8.04 18.88
C ASP A 103 -1.12 -7.46 20.01
N LYS A 104 -1.61 -6.41 20.68
CA LYS A 104 -0.98 -5.85 21.88
C LYS A 104 -0.82 -6.87 23.02
N GLN A 105 -1.85 -7.66 23.32
CA GLN A 105 -1.79 -8.66 24.40
C GLN A 105 -0.76 -9.75 24.11
N GLU A 106 -0.65 -10.14 22.84
CA GLU A 106 0.29 -11.15 22.40
C GLU A 106 1.72 -10.61 22.47
N ILE A 107 1.97 -9.40 22.00
CA ILE A 107 3.28 -8.73 22.10
C ILE A 107 3.71 -8.56 23.56
N ASP A 108 2.82 -8.07 24.44
CA ASP A 108 3.09 -7.94 25.88
C ASP A 108 3.35 -9.30 26.54
N GLY A 109 2.79 -10.38 25.98
CA GLY A 109 3.01 -11.77 26.40
C GLY A 109 4.22 -12.45 25.76
N GLY A 110 4.89 -11.82 24.79
CA GLY A 110 5.99 -12.40 24.03
C GLY A 110 5.57 -13.47 23.01
N TYR A 111 4.32 -13.44 22.57
CA TYR A 111 3.78 -14.26 21.49
C TYR A 111 3.93 -13.56 20.13
N ASP A 112 3.64 -14.28 19.05
CA ASP A 112 3.67 -13.75 17.68
C ASP A 112 2.26 -13.34 17.27
N PRO A 113 1.96 -12.04 17.08
CA PRO A 113 0.60 -11.54 16.84
C PRO A 113 0.04 -11.89 15.45
N ASN A 114 0.82 -12.58 14.62
CA ASN A 114 0.36 -13.10 13.33
C ASN A 114 0.24 -14.64 13.35
N CYS A 115 0.31 -15.25 14.54
CA CYS A 115 0.38 -16.70 14.68
C CYS A 115 -0.69 -17.28 15.62
N PRO A 116 -1.78 -17.84 15.06
CA PRO A 116 -2.91 -18.24 15.87
C PRO A 116 -2.50 -19.22 16.97
N LYS A 117 -2.99 -19.02 18.18
CA LYS A 117 -2.65 -19.85 19.34
C LYS A 117 -2.82 -21.34 19.06
N GLY A 118 -1.73 -22.06 19.30
CA GLY A 118 -1.64 -23.50 19.10
C GLY A 118 -1.25 -23.92 17.68
N GLN A 119 -1.00 -22.97 16.77
CA GLN A 119 -0.37 -23.22 15.48
C GLN A 119 1.16 -23.09 15.55
N ASN A 120 1.84 -23.59 14.53
CA ASN A 120 3.29 -23.62 14.41
C ASN A 120 3.79 -22.74 13.24
N CYS A 121 3.66 -21.42 13.39
CA CYS A 121 3.99 -20.46 12.31
C CYS A 121 5.49 -20.34 12.01
N ARG A 122 6.35 -20.93 12.87
CA ARG A 122 7.80 -21.03 12.68
C ARG A 122 8.23 -22.14 11.71
N SER A 123 7.29 -22.94 11.20
CA SER A 123 7.57 -24.01 10.23
C SER A 123 7.18 -23.56 8.82
N GLN A 124 8.09 -22.91 8.11
CA GLN A 124 7.94 -22.72 6.66
C GLN A 124 9.15 -23.35 5.99
N GLY A 125 8.89 -24.47 5.33
CA GLY A 125 9.91 -25.23 4.62
C GLY A 125 9.44 -26.48 3.89
N THR A 126 8.17 -26.90 3.96
CA THR A 126 7.61 -27.85 3.00
C THR A 126 6.11 -27.58 2.86
N GLY A 127 5.70 -27.17 1.66
CA GLY A 127 4.29 -27.10 1.33
C GLY A 127 3.67 -28.49 1.45
N GLU A 128 2.74 -28.63 2.38
CA GLU A 128 1.73 -29.68 2.33
C GLU A 128 0.37 -29.05 2.56
N ASN A 129 -0.54 -29.39 1.65
CA ASN A 129 -1.91 -28.90 1.57
C ASN A 129 -2.62 -28.91 2.94
N LEU A 130 -3.16 -27.75 3.32
CA LEU A 130 -4.22 -27.65 4.32
C LEU A 130 -5.57 -27.85 3.62
N GLU A 131 -6.00 -29.11 3.52
CA GLU A 131 -7.43 -29.41 3.57
C GLU A 131 -7.91 -29.12 4.99
N GLY A 132 -8.92 -28.27 5.08
CA GLY A 132 -9.31 -27.65 6.33
C GLY A 132 -10.11 -28.53 7.29
N SER A 133 -10.71 -27.81 8.23
CA SER A 133 -11.79 -28.22 9.11
C SER A 133 -11.37 -28.95 10.38
N ALA A 134 -11.41 -28.18 11.47
CA ALA A 134 -11.99 -28.51 12.77
C ALA A 134 -12.11 -29.98 13.12
N THR A 135 -11.50 -30.40 14.24
CA THR A 135 -12.17 -31.15 15.32
C THR A 135 -11.21 -31.31 16.49
N ALA A 136 -11.74 -31.08 17.69
CA ALA A 136 -11.14 -31.31 18.99
C ALA A 136 -10.63 -32.76 19.20
N THR A 137 -9.85 -32.94 20.27
CA THR A 137 -9.73 -34.19 21.08
C THR A 137 -8.41 -34.97 20.91
N SER A 138 -7.52 -34.70 21.87
CA SER A 138 -6.81 -35.65 22.73
C SER A 138 -5.60 -36.47 22.23
N SER A 139 -4.51 -36.25 22.98
CA SER A 139 -3.65 -37.25 23.63
C SER A 139 -2.58 -37.98 22.82
N SER A 140 -1.32 -37.61 23.10
CA SER A 140 -0.24 -38.53 23.52
C SER A 140 0.95 -37.72 24.05
N GLN A 141 1.18 -37.71 25.36
CA GLN A 141 2.23 -38.46 26.05
C GLN A 141 3.69 -38.12 25.64
N GLN A 142 4.27 -37.14 26.35
CA GLN A 142 5.48 -37.22 27.18
C GLN A 142 6.61 -38.21 26.78
N THR A 143 7.77 -37.67 26.39
CA THR A 143 9.11 -38.31 26.55
C THR A 143 10.16 -37.22 26.84
N THR A 144 10.56 -37.04 28.11
CA THR A 144 11.87 -37.38 28.71
C THR A 144 13.10 -36.63 28.18
N ASP A 145 13.55 -35.68 28.99
CA ASP A 145 14.93 -35.38 29.40
C ASP A 145 16.10 -35.94 28.55
N SER A 146 16.78 -35.04 27.83
CA SER A 146 18.22 -35.11 27.58
C SER A 146 18.77 -33.73 27.20
N LEU A 147 19.68 -33.20 28.05
CA LEU A 147 20.50 -32.04 27.73
C LEU A 147 21.43 -32.38 26.56
N GLN A 148 21.23 -31.74 25.41
CA GLN A 148 22.31 -31.51 24.44
C GLN A 148 22.03 -30.24 23.63
N PRO A 149 22.93 -29.24 23.61
CA PRO A 149 22.69 -27.98 22.93
C PRO A 149 22.97 -28.17 21.44
N THR A 150 21.91 -28.14 20.63
CA THR A 150 22.01 -28.13 19.17
C THR A 150 21.55 -26.77 18.65
N ALA A 151 22.52 -25.93 18.25
CA ALA A 151 22.54 -24.93 17.18
C ALA A 151 21.22 -24.28 16.68
N SER A 152 20.21 -24.05 17.52
CA SER A 152 18.90 -23.51 17.09
C SER A 152 18.16 -22.71 18.17
N SER A 153 18.88 -22.18 19.18
CA SER A 153 18.23 -21.61 20.39
C SER A 153 18.58 -20.16 20.71
N TYR A 154 19.33 -19.45 19.87
CA TYR A 154 19.55 -18.02 20.13
C TYR A 154 18.35 -17.23 19.64
N THR A 155 17.68 -16.54 20.57
CA THR A 155 16.63 -15.59 20.22
C THR A 155 17.24 -14.36 19.52
N PRO A 156 16.49 -13.61 18.70
CA PRO A 156 16.97 -12.37 18.09
C PRO A 156 17.53 -11.38 19.12
N GLU A 157 16.99 -11.38 20.34
CA GLU A 157 17.45 -10.58 21.47
C GLU A 157 18.85 -11.02 21.95
N GLN A 158 19.10 -12.33 22.06
CA GLN A 158 20.40 -12.87 22.41
C GLN A 158 21.45 -12.60 21.32
N ILE A 159 21.06 -12.62 20.05
CA ILE A 159 21.95 -12.27 18.93
C ILE A 159 22.34 -10.79 19.00
N ALA A 160 21.40 -9.91 19.35
CA ALA A 160 21.69 -8.49 19.56
C ALA A 160 22.65 -8.26 20.75
N GLU A 161 22.48 -9.01 21.84
CA GLU A 161 23.37 -8.96 23.00
C GLU A 161 24.79 -9.46 22.66
N ILE A 162 24.89 -10.55 21.88
CA ILE A 162 26.17 -11.06 21.36
C ILE A 162 26.84 -9.98 20.50
N ARG A 163 26.10 -9.34 19.58
CA ARG A 163 26.66 -8.25 18.76
C ARG A 163 27.19 -7.10 19.62
N GLN A 164 26.46 -6.69 20.66
CA GLN A 164 26.93 -5.66 21.59
C GLN A 164 28.17 -6.09 22.38
N ALA A 165 28.24 -7.35 22.81
CA ALA A 165 29.40 -7.89 23.52
C ALA A 165 30.67 -7.93 22.63
N LEU A 166 30.54 -8.28 21.35
CA LEU A 166 31.68 -8.26 20.41
C LEU A 166 32.18 -6.84 20.12
N LEU A 167 31.28 -5.85 20.03
CA LEU A 167 31.65 -4.44 19.89
C LEU A 167 32.38 -3.92 21.14
N ALA A 168 31.91 -4.32 22.32
CA ALA A 168 32.52 -3.93 23.61
C ALA A 168 33.91 -4.56 23.82
N ALA A 169 34.15 -5.76 23.27
CA ALA A 169 35.45 -6.42 23.30
C ALA A 169 36.51 -5.73 22.41
N GLY A 170 36.11 -4.80 21.54
CA GLY A 170 37.00 -3.90 20.80
C GLY A 170 37.83 -4.55 19.68
N GLY A 171 37.56 -5.81 19.33
CA GLY A 171 38.30 -6.57 18.31
C GLY A 171 37.74 -6.45 16.89
N ILE A 172 36.52 -5.91 16.71
CA ILE A 172 35.82 -5.82 15.43
C ILE A 172 35.08 -4.48 15.36
N SER A 173 35.10 -3.81 14.20
CA SER A 173 34.35 -2.57 14.02
C SER A 173 32.87 -2.84 13.73
N LYS A 174 32.00 -1.86 13.97
CA LYS A 174 30.55 -1.99 13.74
C LYS A 174 30.22 -2.39 12.30
N GLU A 175 30.95 -1.81 11.35
CA GLU A 175 30.77 -2.07 9.92
C GLU A 175 31.21 -3.49 9.54
N GLN A 176 32.21 -4.04 10.22
CA GLN A 176 32.66 -5.42 10.01
C GLN A 176 31.72 -6.43 10.67
N LEU A 177 31.10 -6.07 11.80
CA LEU A 177 30.14 -6.91 12.49
C LEU A 177 28.80 -6.99 11.76
N ASP A 178 28.34 -5.86 11.21
CA ASP A 178 27.10 -5.78 10.44
C ASP A 178 27.21 -6.49 9.07
N ALA A 179 28.43 -6.69 8.57
CA ALA A 179 28.69 -7.47 7.35
C ALA A 179 28.67 -9.00 7.57
N ILE A 180 28.66 -9.47 8.83
CA ILE A 180 28.59 -10.89 9.16
C ILE A 180 27.11 -11.28 9.35
N PRO A 181 26.58 -12.24 8.58
CA PRO A 181 25.21 -12.73 8.78
C PRO A 181 25.09 -13.46 10.12
N ASP A 182 23.91 -13.39 10.74
CA ASP A 182 23.67 -13.95 12.08
C ASP A 182 24.01 -15.45 12.17
N GLU A 183 23.84 -16.19 11.08
CA GLU A 183 24.19 -17.61 10.98
C GLU A 183 25.71 -17.85 11.12
N GLU A 184 26.55 -17.04 10.47
CA GLU A 184 28.01 -17.14 10.60
C GLU A 184 28.48 -16.64 11.97
N LEU A 185 27.82 -15.63 12.53
CA LEU A 185 28.12 -15.10 13.86
C LEU A 185 27.90 -16.16 14.95
N ILE A 186 26.79 -16.90 14.89
CA ILE A 186 26.49 -17.97 15.85
C ILE A 186 27.45 -19.15 15.66
N LYS A 187 27.74 -19.53 14.42
CA LYS A 187 28.65 -20.63 14.12
C LYS A 187 30.07 -20.37 14.64
N THR A 188 30.59 -19.16 14.42
CA THR A 188 31.92 -18.76 14.91
C THR A 188 31.97 -18.65 16.43
N LEU A 189 30.89 -18.21 17.08
CA LEU A 189 30.74 -18.22 18.53
C LEU A 189 30.76 -19.66 19.10
N GLU A 190 30.03 -20.58 18.47
CA GLU A 190 30.03 -21.99 18.92
C GLU A 190 31.39 -22.67 18.73
N GLU A 191 32.08 -22.40 17.63
CA GLU A 191 33.43 -22.91 17.38
C GLU A 191 34.43 -22.40 18.43
N THR A 192 34.40 -21.10 18.73
CA THR A 192 35.29 -20.50 19.74
C THR A 192 34.98 -20.98 21.17
N LEU A 193 33.71 -21.17 21.53
CA LEU A 193 33.32 -21.74 22.83
C LEU A 193 33.77 -23.20 22.99
N LYS A 194 33.78 -23.98 21.90
CA LYS A 194 34.30 -25.37 21.91
C LYS A 194 35.81 -25.42 22.07
N GLU A 195 36.55 -24.48 21.46
CA GLU A 195 38.01 -24.40 21.61
C GLU A 195 38.44 -23.99 23.02
N GLN A 196 37.68 -23.15 23.72
CA GLN A 196 37.96 -22.75 25.11
C GLN A 196 37.74 -23.88 26.14
N GLN A 197 37.11 -25.00 25.75
CA GLN A 197 36.83 -26.15 26.61
C GLN A 197 37.82 -27.32 26.42
N GLN A 198 38.88 -27.15 25.63
CA GLN A 198 40.02 -28.08 25.51
C GLN A 198 41.29 -27.49 26.13
#